data_AF-A0A2N5ZUA0-F1
#
_entry.id   AF-A0A2N5ZUA0-F1
#
_cell.length_a   1.000
_cell.length_b   1.000
_cell.length_c   1.000
_cell.angle_alpha   90.00
_cell.angle_beta   90.00
_cell.angle_gamma   90.00
#
_symmetry.space_group_name_H-M   'P 1'
#
loop_
_entity.id
_entity.type
_entity.pdbx_description
1 polymer ?
#
loop_
_entity_poly.entity_id
_entity_poly.type
_entity_poly.pdbx_seq_one_letter_code
_entity_poly.pdbx_strand_id
1 'polypeptide(L)'
;MRKILFTLTAIVISFVAYAQYDIIDDYVKKLKFQDDVSIEQMAKLITDKSKTEADKVRANFRWIATNIVYDVNYLITGKIPDSSPKEVVKSKKAVCQGYSNLFKALNEAVGIQTFFVNGYIKESGFSFENNFDKINHSWNIALINDKWYHFDVTWASGLINDKNEYIQRVNDKYLFADPYFFVTEHLPADPMFQLLPCPIMPNEFLKRNKEVLRIAKHKKECFSFRDTLNEYLKFDTVQRLIKTVNRQLRFNASNYVYPVLQLNKIGYYYTKDINDKSINIKTRYENANHAYKHYKLAYDLLKNTSNYELKPIKEIVKTNLESTKNFIENNKLAIRSKNIQLN
;
A
#
# COMPACT_ATOMS: atom_id res chain seq x y z
N MET A 1 -35.77 -12.46 -28.59
CA MET A 1 -35.36 -11.07 -28.87
C MET A 1 -34.59 -10.38 -27.73
N ARG A 2 -35.02 -10.45 -26.46
CA ARG A 2 -34.27 -9.83 -25.33
C ARG A 2 -32.80 -10.30 -25.17
N LYS A 3 -32.50 -11.60 -25.26
CA LYS A 3 -31.11 -12.12 -25.13
C LYS A 3 -30.17 -11.67 -26.26
N ILE A 4 -30.68 -11.54 -27.49
CA ILE A 4 -29.91 -11.11 -28.67
C ILE A 4 -29.57 -9.61 -28.61
N LEU A 5 -30.51 -8.80 -28.10
CA LEU A 5 -30.29 -7.36 -27.90
C LEU A 5 -29.20 -7.10 -26.83
N PHE A 6 -29.22 -7.83 -25.71
CA PHE A 6 -28.19 -7.73 -24.66
C PHE A 6 -26.79 -8.12 -25.17
N THR A 7 -26.66 -9.15 -25.99
CA THR A 7 -25.37 -9.57 -26.56
C THR A 7 -24.85 -8.57 -27.59
N LEU A 8 -25.71 -8.01 -28.45
CA LEU A 8 -25.32 -6.98 -29.42
C LEU A 8 -24.85 -5.69 -28.73
N THR A 9 -25.56 -5.24 -27.69
CA THR A 9 -25.14 -4.07 -26.91
C THR A 9 -23.84 -4.28 -26.17
N ALA A 10 -23.60 -5.48 -25.60
CA ALA A 10 -22.34 -5.78 -24.92
C ALA A 10 -21.16 -5.79 -25.88
N ILE A 11 -21.33 -6.36 -27.08
CA ILE A 11 -20.30 -6.39 -28.12
C ILE A 11 -19.93 -4.97 -28.59
N VAL A 12 -20.92 -4.11 -28.82
CA VAL A 12 -20.69 -2.72 -29.23
C VAL A 12 -20.00 -1.91 -28.12
N ILE A 13 -20.39 -2.08 -26.86
CA ILE A 13 -19.74 -1.41 -25.71
C ILE A 13 -18.27 -1.85 -25.58
N SER A 14 -17.99 -3.15 -25.71
CA SER A 14 -16.63 -3.66 -25.67
C SER A 14 -15.78 -3.10 -26.82
N PHE A 15 -16.30 -3.04 -28.04
CA PHE A 15 -15.56 -2.51 -29.19
C PHE A 15 -15.21 -1.02 -29.05
N VAL A 16 -16.15 -0.20 -28.54
CA VAL A 16 -15.92 1.23 -28.29
C VAL A 16 -14.89 1.44 -27.18
N ALA A 17 -14.91 0.62 -26.12
CA ALA A 17 -13.89 0.68 -25.06
C ALA A 17 -12.49 0.33 -25.57
N TYR A 18 -12.36 -0.70 -26.42
CA TYR A 18 -11.08 -1.06 -27.04
C TYR A 18 -10.53 0.07 -27.92
N ALA A 19 -11.36 0.64 -28.81
CA ALA A 19 -10.93 1.75 -29.66
C ALA A 19 -10.51 3.00 -28.85
N GLN A 20 -11.19 3.29 -27.73
CA GLN A 20 -10.80 4.38 -26.83
C GLN A 20 -9.46 4.11 -26.13
N TYR A 21 -9.19 2.85 -25.77
CA TYR A 21 -7.92 2.44 -25.17
C TYR A 21 -6.73 2.54 -26.11
N ASP A 22 -6.92 2.23 -27.39
CA ASP A 22 -5.86 2.40 -28.40
C ASP A 22 -5.48 3.88 -28.58
N ILE A 23 -6.47 4.77 -28.62
CA ILE A 23 -6.24 6.23 -28.69
C ILE A 23 -5.43 6.72 -27.50
N ILE A 24 -5.78 6.28 -26.29
CA ILE A 24 -5.06 6.64 -25.06
C ILE A 24 -3.64 6.10 -25.10
N ASP A 25 -3.48 4.81 -25.42
CA ASP A 25 -2.18 4.14 -25.41
C ASP A 25 -1.22 4.77 -26.43
N ASP A 26 -1.69 5.10 -27.62
CA ASP A 26 -0.89 5.74 -28.66
C ASP A 26 -0.55 7.21 -28.33
N TYR A 27 -1.44 7.89 -27.61
CA TYR A 27 -1.17 9.23 -27.11
C TYR A 27 -0.06 9.20 -26.03
N VAL A 28 -0.22 8.39 -24.98
CA VAL A 28 0.71 8.40 -23.84
C VAL A 28 2.11 7.88 -24.18
N LYS A 29 2.23 6.95 -25.14
CA LYS A 29 3.54 6.47 -25.64
C LYS A 29 4.41 7.60 -26.21
N LYS A 30 3.78 8.63 -26.79
CA LYS A 30 4.46 9.78 -27.40
C LYS A 30 4.89 10.83 -26.38
N LEU A 31 4.33 10.80 -25.18
CA LEU A 31 4.63 11.79 -24.14
C LEU A 31 6.02 11.56 -23.53
N LYS A 32 6.82 12.62 -23.52
CA LYS A 32 8.10 12.72 -22.83
C LYS A 32 8.06 13.91 -21.90
N PHE A 33 8.54 13.73 -20.69
CA PHE A 33 8.57 14.75 -19.65
C PHE A 33 10.00 15.06 -19.26
N GLN A 34 10.28 16.37 -19.17
CA GLN A 34 11.53 16.94 -18.65
C GLN A 34 11.53 16.88 -17.11
N ASP A 35 12.71 17.08 -16.51
CA ASP A 35 12.95 16.90 -15.07
C ASP A 35 12.23 17.94 -14.17
N ASP A 36 11.77 19.04 -14.74
CA ASP A 36 11.16 20.18 -14.05
C ASP A 36 9.62 20.15 -14.00
N VAL A 37 8.99 19.24 -14.77
CA VAL A 37 7.52 19.12 -14.81
C VAL A 37 7.00 18.56 -13.48
N SER A 38 6.00 19.23 -12.89
CA SER A 38 5.38 18.76 -11.66
C SER A 38 4.54 17.49 -11.89
N ILE A 39 4.36 16.67 -10.86
CA ILE A 39 3.52 15.46 -10.96
C ILE A 39 2.09 15.80 -11.36
N GLU A 40 1.57 16.94 -10.89
CA GLU A 40 0.23 17.43 -11.21
C GLU A 40 0.11 17.85 -12.68
N GLN A 41 1.10 18.57 -13.22
CA GLN A 41 1.14 18.94 -14.63
C GLN A 41 1.26 17.70 -15.51
N MET A 42 2.13 16.78 -15.12
CA MET A 42 2.34 15.51 -15.80
C MET A 42 1.06 14.67 -15.84
N ALA A 43 0.36 14.53 -14.71
CA ALA A 43 -0.89 13.77 -14.65
C ALA A 43 -1.98 14.39 -15.55
N LYS A 44 -2.10 15.72 -15.57
CA LYS A 44 -3.02 16.43 -16.49
C LYS A 44 -2.69 16.16 -17.96
N LEU A 45 -1.41 16.22 -18.33
CA LEU A 45 -0.97 15.96 -19.69
C LEU A 45 -1.17 14.50 -20.10
N ILE A 46 -0.82 13.54 -19.24
CA ILE A 46 -1.03 12.11 -19.51
C ILE A 46 -2.52 11.81 -19.75
N THR A 47 -3.40 12.49 -19.03
CA THR A 47 -4.85 12.24 -19.06
C THR A 47 -5.65 13.14 -20.00
N ASP A 48 -4.99 13.94 -20.86
CA ASP A 48 -5.65 14.92 -21.75
C ASP A 48 -6.67 14.28 -22.72
N LYS A 49 -6.42 13.04 -23.15
CA LYS A 49 -7.32 12.29 -24.05
C LYS A 49 -8.31 11.38 -23.34
N SER A 50 -8.33 11.40 -22.01
CA SER A 50 -9.21 10.56 -21.18
C SER A 50 -10.61 11.16 -21.07
N LYS A 51 -11.65 10.33 -21.23
CA LYS A 51 -13.05 10.75 -21.08
C LYS A 51 -13.67 10.27 -19.76
N THR A 52 -13.13 9.20 -19.19
CA THR A 52 -13.63 8.55 -17.97
C THR A 52 -12.55 8.41 -16.90
N GLU A 53 -12.93 8.07 -15.67
CA GLU A 53 -11.98 7.69 -14.61
C GLU A 53 -11.10 6.50 -15.02
N ALA A 54 -11.71 5.48 -15.66
CA ALA A 54 -10.99 4.32 -16.17
C ALA A 54 -9.96 4.71 -17.23
N ASP A 55 -10.30 5.64 -18.12
CA ASP A 55 -9.37 6.17 -19.12
C ASP A 55 -8.18 6.88 -18.48
N LYS A 56 -8.41 7.68 -17.43
CA LYS A 56 -7.35 8.38 -16.70
C LYS A 56 -6.39 7.39 -16.05
N VAL A 57 -6.95 6.39 -15.37
CA VAL A 57 -6.17 5.34 -14.71
C VAL A 57 -5.37 4.52 -15.72
N ARG A 58 -5.97 4.14 -16.85
CA ARG A 58 -5.25 3.45 -17.94
C ARG A 58 -4.12 4.31 -18.50
N ALA A 59 -4.36 5.60 -18.75
CA ALA A 59 -3.36 6.51 -19.28
C ALA A 59 -2.13 6.59 -18.36
N ASN A 60 -2.34 6.81 -17.05
CA ASN A 60 -1.28 6.81 -16.05
C ASN A 60 -0.55 5.47 -15.96
N PHE A 61 -1.30 4.37 -15.90
CA PHE A 61 -0.76 3.01 -15.85
C PHE A 61 0.14 2.72 -17.04
N ARG A 62 -0.37 2.99 -18.26
CA ARG A 62 0.34 2.74 -19.51
C ARG A 62 1.58 3.60 -19.61
N TRP A 63 1.49 4.89 -19.30
CA TRP A 63 2.62 5.80 -19.36
C TRP A 63 3.77 5.30 -18.48
N ILE A 64 3.49 4.91 -17.24
CA ILE A 64 4.51 4.37 -16.33
C ILE A 64 5.09 3.08 -16.89
N ALA A 65 4.23 2.13 -17.27
CA ALA A 65 4.66 0.81 -17.74
C ALA A 65 5.56 0.88 -19.00
N THR A 66 5.39 1.90 -19.84
CA THR A 66 6.21 2.11 -21.04
C THR A 66 7.44 3.01 -20.83
N ASN A 67 7.48 3.83 -19.77
CA ASN A 67 8.55 4.83 -19.59
C ASN A 67 9.46 4.58 -18.38
N ILE A 68 9.10 3.67 -17.47
CA ILE A 68 9.92 3.33 -16.30
C ILE A 68 10.48 1.92 -16.46
N VAL A 69 11.79 1.79 -16.20
CA VAL A 69 12.56 0.55 -16.25
C VAL A 69 12.74 0.00 -14.83
N TYR A 70 12.66 -1.31 -14.68
CA TYR A 70 12.91 -1.94 -13.39
C TYR A 70 14.39 -1.87 -13.03
N ASP A 71 14.72 -1.36 -11.85
CA ASP A 71 16.10 -1.24 -11.39
C ASP A 71 16.62 -2.57 -10.83
N VAL A 72 17.16 -3.40 -11.74
CA VAL A 72 17.73 -4.72 -11.41
C VAL A 72 18.94 -4.64 -10.47
N ASN A 73 19.59 -3.48 -10.33
CA ASN A 73 20.69 -3.32 -9.37
C ASN A 73 20.24 -3.54 -7.93
N TYR A 74 18.96 -3.30 -7.63
CA TYR A 74 18.38 -3.64 -6.34
C TYR A 74 18.52 -5.14 -6.02
N LEU A 75 18.35 -6.03 -7.01
CA LEU A 75 18.48 -7.47 -6.81
C LEU A 75 19.90 -7.89 -6.43
N ILE A 76 20.90 -7.13 -6.89
CA ILE A 76 22.31 -7.40 -6.64
C ILE A 76 22.76 -6.77 -5.32
N THR A 77 22.34 -5.54 -5.06
CA THR A 77 22.88 -4.71 -3.96
C THR A 77 22.01 -4.73 -2.71
N GLY A 78 20.74 -5.12 -2.83
CA GLY A 78 19.73 -4.98 -1.78
C GLY A 78 19.36 -3.52 -1.44
N LYS A 79 19.97 -2.54 -2.12
CA LYS A 79 19.75 -1.11 -1.85
C LYS A 79 18.51 -0.63 -2.59
N ILE A 80 17.49 -0.23 -1.83
CA ILE A 80 16.27 0.36 -2.39
C ILE A 80 16.61 1.77 -2.92
N PRO A 81 16.35 2.06 -4.21
CA PRO A 81 16.55 3.40 -4.77
C PRO A 81 15.52 4.39 -4.20
N ASP A 82 15.80 5.69 -4.31
CA ASP A 82 14.81 6.71 -3.97
C ASP A 82 13.54 6.50 -4.80
N SER A 83 12.46 6.20 -4.09
CA SER A 83 11.17 5.83 -4.65
C SER A 83 10.18 6.99 -4.67
N SER A 84 10.65 8.23 -4.51
CA SER A 84 9.81 9.42 -4.65
C SER A 84 9.35 9.57 -6.11
N PRO A 85 8.09 9.98 -6.36
CA PRO A 85 7.57 10.13 -7.73
C PRO A 85 8.47 11.00 -8.63
N LYS A 86 9.02 12.09 -8.06
CA LYS A 86 9.92 12.99 -8.79
C LYS A 86 11.21 12.28 -9.23
N GLU A 87 11.85 11.52 -8.34
CA GLU A 87 13.09 10.81 -8.69
C GLU A 87 12.84 9.66 -9.66
N VAL A 88 11.71 8.96 -9.55
CA VAL A 88 11.33 7.91 -10.52
C VAL A 88 11.13 8.52 -11.92
N VAL A 89 10.46 9.68 -12.02
CA VAL A 89 10.28 10.37 -13.30
C VAL A 89 11.61 10.85 -13.86
N LYS A 90 12.52 11.36 -13.03
CA LYS A 90 13.84 11.84 -13.46
C LYS A 90 14.74 10.69 -13.94
N SER A 91 14.95 9.69 -13.09
CA SER A 91 15.85 8.57 -13.36
C SER A 91 15.30 7.57 -14.39
N LYS A 92 13.99 7.58 -14.63
CA LYS A 92 13.24 6.58 -15.40
C LYS A 92 13.44 5.15 -14.89
N LYS A 93 13.83 5.00 -13.62
CA LYS A 93 14.12 3.72 -12.98
C LYS A 93 13.42 3.61 -11.64
N ALA A 94 12.95 2.41 -11.30
CA ALA A 94 12.33 2.15 -10.01
C ALA A 94 12.32 0.66 -9.66
N VAL A 95 12.10 0.36 -8.39
CA VAL A 95 11.58 -0.94 -7.93
C VAL A 95 10.08 -0.81 -7.63
N CYS A 96 9.42 -1.90 -7.23
CA CYS A 96 7.97 -1.95 -7.01
C CYS A 96 7.38 -0.80 -6.19
N GLN A 97 8.10 -0.33 -5.16
CA GLN A 97 7.71 0.83 -4.36
C GLN A 97 7.67 2.14 -5.19
N GLY A 98 8.66 2.39 -6.04
CA GLY A 98 8.71 3.59 -6.88
C GLY A 98 7.62 3.60 -7.96
N TYR A 99 7.36 2.46 -8.60
CA TYR A 99 6.22 2.30 -9.51
C TYR A 99 4.90 2.63 -8.80
N SER A 100 4.69 2.05 -7.62
CA SER A 100 3.45 2.20 -6.87
C SER A 100 3.24 3.61 -6.30
N ASN A 101 4.32 4.28 -5.90
CA ASN A 101 4.28 5.67 -5.46
C ASN A 101 3.95 6.62 -6.61
N LEU A 102 4.58 6.43 -7.78
CA LEU A 102 4.32 7.27 -8.94
C LEU A 102 2.88 7.09 -9.45
N PHE A 103 2.39 5.86 -9.54
CA PHE A 103 1.01 5.59 -9.97
C PHE A 103 -0.02 6.21 -9.02
N LYS A 104 0.19 6.07 -7.72
CA LYS A 104 -0.64 6.73 -6.71
C LYS A 104 -0.63 8.25 -6.88
N ALA A 105 0.55 8.86 -7.01
CA ALA A 105 0.68 10.31 -7.12
C ALA A 105 0.03 10.88 -8.38
N LEU A 106 0.21 10.22 -9.53
CA LEU A 106 -0.44 10.63 -10.79
C LEU A 106 -1.97 10.49 -10.72
N ASN A 107 -2.48 9.40 -10.14
CA ASN A 107 -3.93 9.20 -10.01
C ASN A 107 -4.57 10.23 -9.06
N GLU A 108 -3.96 10.47 -7.90
CA GLU A 108 -4.47 11.46 -6.95
C GLU A 108 -4.47 12.88 -7.51
N ALA A 109 -3.45 13.23 -8.33
CA ALA A 109 -3.38 14.51 -9.01
C ALA A 109 -4.53 14.77 -10.00
N VAL A 110 -5.23 13.72 -10.46
CA VAL A 110 -6.40 13.83 -11.35
C VAL A 110 -7.72 13.41 -10.67
N GLY A 111 -7.71 13.38 -9.33
CA GLY A 111 -8.89 13.15 -8.49
C GLY A 111 -9.25 11.69 -8.25
N ILE A 112 -8.39 10.74 -8.63
CA ILE A 112 -8.66 9.31 -8.45
C ILE A 112 -8.11 8.82 -7.12
N GLN A 113 -9.00 8.38 -6.24
CA GLN A 113 -8.61 7.85 -4.94
C GLN A 113 -7.82 6.54 -5.09
N THR A 114 -6.55 6.56 -4.69
CA THR A 114 -5.63 5.44 -4.86
C THR A 114 -4.89 5.12 -3.56
N PHE A 115 -4.88 3.86 -3.15
CA PHE A 115 -4.09 3.38 -2.02
C PHE A 115 -2.84 2.66 -2.49
N PHE A 116 -1.78 2.83 -1.71
CA PHE A 116 -0.57 2.02 -1.78
C PHE A 116 -0.79 0.79 -0.90
N VAL A 117 -0.48 -0.39 -1.44
CA VAL A 117 -0.67 -1.68 -0.77
C VAL A 117 0.66 -2.40 -0.70
N ASN A 118 1.01 -2.83 0.51
CA ASN A 118 2.14 -3.71 0.74
C ASN A 118 1.67 -5.14 0.95
N GLY A 119 2.48 -6.10 0.51
CA GLY A 119 2.24 -7.51 0.81
C GLY A 119 3.26 -8.43 0.18
N TYR A 120 2.77 -9.56 -0.31
CA TYR A 120 3.58 -10.70 -0.68
C TYR A 120 3.24 -11.21 -2.07
N ILE A 121 4.25 -11.53 -2.86
CA ILE A 121 4.10 -12.22 -4.14
C ILE A 121 4.76 -13.59 -4.14
N LYS A 122 4.17 -14.52 -4.91
CA LYS A 122 4.79 -15.81 -5.24
C LYS A 122 5.60 -15.66 -6.52
N GLU A 123 6.91 -15.50 -6.39
CA GLU A 123 7.82 -15.53 -7.52
C GLU A 123 8.84 -16.67 -7.32
N SER A 124 9.25 -17.30 -8.42
CA SER A 124 10.26 -18.36 -8.40
C SER A 124 11.55 -17.83 -7.78
N GLY A 125 12.01 -18.46 -6.69
CA GLY A 125 13.19 -18.01 -5.93
C GLY A 125 12.88 -17.35 -4.59
N PHE A 126 11.63 -16.93 -4.35
CA PHE A 126 11.17 -16.57 -3.01
C PHE A 126 10.63 -17.82 -2.30
N SER A 127 11.48 -18.46 -1.48
CA SER A 127 10.99 -19.46 -0.54
C SER A 127 10.25 -18.73 0.60
N PHE A 128 8.98 -19.07 0.82
CA PHE A 128 8.26 -18.66 2.04
C PHE A 128 8.68 -19.50 3.24
N GLU A 129 9.93 -19.99 3.26
CA GLU A 129 10.47 -20.86 4.31
C GLU A 129 10.29 -20.26 5.71
N ASN A 130 10.13 -18.93 5.82
CA ASN A 130 9.99 -18.22 7.09
C ASN A 130 8.81 -17.21 7.11
N ASN A 131 7.57 -17.72 7.22
CA ASN A 131 6.46 -17.03 7.92
C ASN A 131 5.94 -15.66 7.41
N PHE A 132 6.24 -15.26 6.18
CA PHE A 132 5.88 -13.93 5.64
C PHE A 132 6.56 -12.75 6.35
N ASP A 133 7.69 -12.99 7.03
CA ASP A 133 8.31 -12.00 7.94
C ASP A 133 8.79 -10.70 7.25
N LYS A 134 8.90 -10.71 5.91
CA LYS A 134 9.34 -9.57 5.10
C LYS A 134 8.39 -9.32 3.93
N ILE A 135 7.82 -8.12 3.87
CA ILE A 135 7.12 -7.62 2.68
C ILE A 135 8.10 -7.65 1.51
N ASN A 136 7.73 -8.33 0.42
CA ASN A 136 8.56 -8.44 -0.77
C ASN A 136 7.98 -7.70 -1.98
N HIS A 137 6.78 -7.11 -1.86
CA HIS A 137 6.17 -6.38 -2.96
C HIS A 137 5.22 -5.26 -2.54
N SER A 138 5.03 -4.32 -3.46
CA SER A 138 4.11 -3.19 -3.33
C SER A 138 3.38 -2.95 -4.65
N TRP A 139 2.09 -2.63 -4.54
CA TRP A 139 1.20 -2.33 -5.66
C TRP A 139 0.12 -1.33 -5.22
N ASN A 140 -0.92 -1.12 -6.04
CA ASN A 140 -2.00 -0.19 -5.72
C ASN A 140 -3.40 -0.79 -5.83
N ILE A 141 -4.34 -0.15 -5.15
CA ILE A 141 -5.76 -0.23 -5.48
C ILE A 141 -6.30 1.17 -5.77
N ALA A 142 -7.25 1.29 -6.69
CA ALA A 142 -7.92 2.55 -6.98
C ALA A 142 -9.44 2.38 -7.06
N LEU A 143 -10.16 3.43 -6.65
CA LEU A 143 -11.61 3.53 -6.73
C LEU A 143 -12.00 4.12 -8.08
N ILE A 144 -12.76 3.37 -8.87
CA ILE A 144 -13.26 3.79 -10.18
C ILE A 144 -14.74 3.44 -10.25
N ASN A 145 -15.60 4.44 -10.48
CA ASN A 145 -17.05 4.25 -10.54
C ASN A 145 -17.59 3.41 -9.36
N ASP A 146 -17.27 3.81 -8.12
CA ASP A 146 -17.68 3.16 -6.86
C ASP A 146 -17.20 1.72 -6.63
N LYS A 147 -16.26 1.23 -7.45
CA LYS A 147 -15.64 -0.09 -7.30
C LYS A 147 -14.12 0.01 -7.18
N TRP A 148 -13.57 -0.74 -6.23
CA TRP A 148 -12.14 -0.88 -6.03
C TRP A 148 -11.56 -1.93 -6.97
N TYR A 149 -10.41 -1.62 -7.56
CA TYR A 149 -9.67 -2.52 -8.45
C TYR A 149 -8.19 -2.58 -8.06
N HIS A 150 -7.56 -3.72 -8.37
CA HIS A 150 -6.12 -3.91 -8.22
C HIS A 150 -5.34 -3.41 -9.44
N PHE A 151 -4.16 -2.84 -9.17
CA PHE A 151 -3.20 -2.40 -10.16
C PHE A 151 -1.80 -2.77 -9.72
N ASP A 152 -1.08 -3.53 -10.54
CA ASP A 152 0.37 -3.72 -10.39
C ASP A 152 1.08 -3.28 -11.65
N VAL A 153 1.59 -2.05 -11.62
CA VAL A 153 2.30 -1.45 -12.76
C VAL A 153 3.68 -2.09 -12.95
N THR A 154 4.28 -2.63 -11.89
CA THR A 154 5.60 -3.27 -11.93
C THR A 154 5.55 -4.56 -12.73
N TRP A 155 4.64 -5.46 -12.37
CA TRP A 155 4.45 -6.72 -13.09
C TRP A 155 3.76 -6.54 -14.45
N ALA A 156 3.11 -5.41 -14.65
CA ALA A 156 2.59 -5.02 -15.96
C ALA A 156 3.65 -4.47 -16.89
N SER A 157 4.74 -3.87 -16.40
CA SER A 157 5.72 -3.17 -17.26
C SER A 157 6.66 -4.13 -17.98
N GLY A 158 6.99 -5.27 -17.37
CA GLY A 158 7.90 -6.23 -17.96
C GLY A 158 8.22 -7.40 -17.03
N LEU A 159 9.31 -8.09 -17.36
CA LEU A 159 9.83 -9.22 -16.59
C LEU A 159 11.35 -9.14 -16.48
N ILE A 160 11.90 -9.93 -15.58
CA ILE A 160 13.34 -10.12 -15.44
C ILE A 160 13.67 -11.49 -16.05
N ASN A 161 14.65 -11.54 -16.94
CA ASN A 161 15.08 -12.80 -17.56
C ASN A 161 16.09 -13.55 -16.66
N ASP A 162 16.48 -14.77 -17.06
CA ASP A 162 17.43 -15.60 -16.32
C ASP A 162 18.84 -14.97 -16.18
N LYS A 163 19.13 -13.89 -16.90
CA LYS A 163 20.38 -13.12 -16.85
C LYS A 163 20.28 -11.89 -15.94
N ASN A 164 19.19 -11.74 -15.18
CA ASN A 164 18.88 -10.56 -14.37
C ASN A 164 18.74 -9.26 -15.17
N GLU A 165 18.32 -9.36 -16.44
CA GLU A 165 18.06 -8.21 -17.29
C GLU A 165 16.57 -7.91 -17.34
N TYR A 166 16.21 -6.63 -17.25
CA TYR A 166 14.83 -6.20 -17.42
C TYR A 166 14.43 -6.20 -18.91
N ILE A 167 13.37 -6.93 -19.23
CA ILE A 167 12.74 -6.95 -20.54
C ILE A 167 11.38 -6.26 -20.42
N GLN A 168 11.25 -5.08 -21.02
CA GLN A 168 9.97 -4.39 -21.09
C GLN A 168 8.99 -5.22 -21.94
N ARG A 169 7.85 -5.58 -21.34
CA ARG A 169 6.79 -6.34 -21.99
C ARG A 169 5.48 -5.97 -21.35
N VAL A 170 4.84 -4.94 -21.90
CA VAL A 170 3.65 -4.41 -21.25
C VAL A 170 2.49 -5.41 -21.37
N ASN A 171 1.83 -5.71 -20.25
CA ASN A 171 0.65 -6.56 -20.21
C ASN A 171 -0.47 -5.93 -19.38
N ASP A 172 -1.71 -6.19 -19.78
CA ASP A 172 -2.90 -5.62 -19.11
C ASP A 172 -3.49 -6.57 -18.05
N LYS A 173 -2.84 -7.71 -17.76
CA LYS A 173 -3.31 -8.70 -16.76
C LYS A 173 -3.44 -8.07 -15.36
N TYR A 174 -2.60 -7.09 -15.07
CA TYR A 174 -2.58 -6.37 -13.80
C TYR A 174 -3.20 -4.96 -13.87
N LEU A 175 -3.95 -4.65 -14.94
CA LEU A 175 -4.75 -3.43 -15.07
C LEU A 175 -6.22 -3.77 -14.77
N PHE A 176 -6.83 -3.12 -13.77
CA PHE A 176 -8.18 -3.45 -13.27
C PHE A 176 -8.31 -4.92 -12.86
N ALA A 177 -7.28 -5.49 -12.23
CA ALA A 177 -7.19 -6.92 -12.01
C ALA A 177 -8.31 -7.44 -11.09
N ASP A 178 -8.89 -8.59 -11.47
CA ASP A 178 -9.92 -9.27 -10.70
C ASP A 178 -9.36 -9.78 -9.36
N PRO A 179 -10.00 -9.49 -8.21
CA PRO A 179 -9.51 -9.90 -6.90
C PRO A 179 -9.29 -11.40 -6.73
N TYR A 180 -10.11 -12.26 -7.33
CA TYR A 180 -9.95 -13.71 -7.22
C TYR A 180 -8.72 -14.20 -7.97
N PHE A 181 -8.43 -13.60 -9.12
CA PHE A 181 -7.19 -13.85 -9.84
C PHE A 181 -6.00 -13.26 -9.05
N PHE A 182 -6.09 -12.00 -8.63
CA PHE A 182 -4.99 -11.27 -8.01
C PHE A 182 -4.48 -11.97 -6.74
N VAL A 183 -5.38 -12.48 -5.89
CA VAL A 183 -5.02 -13.19 -4.65
C VAL A 183 -4.26 -14.51 -4.88
N THR A 184 -4.27 -15.06 -6.10
CA THR A 184 -3.51 -16.28 -6.38
C THR A 184 -2.01 -16.04 -6.44
N GLU A 185 -1.63 -14.79 -6.76
CA GLU A 185 -0.24 -14.35 -6.97
C GLU A 185 0.19 -13.29 -5.95
N HIS A 186 -0.76 -12.52 -5.37
CA HIS A 186 -0.52 -11.39 -4.45
C HIS A 186 -1.33 -11.51 -3.16
N LEU A 187 -0.68 -11.46 -2.01
CA LEU A 187 -1.33 -11.41 -0.69
C LEU A 187 -1.04 -10.07 0.00
N PRO A 188 -2.00 -9.14 0.11
CA PRO A 188 -1.85 -7.95 0.93
C PRO A 188 -1.54 -8.27 2.40
N ALA A 189 -0.68 -7.45 3.03
CA ALA A 189 -0.40 -7.57 4.46
C ALA A 189 -1.61 -7.21 5.33
N ASP A 190 -2.43 -6.24 4.91
CA ASP A 190 -3.74 -5.95 5.52
C ASP A 190 -4.84 -6.65 4.71
N PRO A 191 -5.56 -7.64 5.28
CA PRO A 191 -6.53 -8.45 4.54
C PRO A 191 -7.68 -7.65 3.94
N MET A 192 -7.96 -6.44 4.43
CA MET A 192 -8.96 -5.54 3.85
C MET A 192 -8.68 -5.24 2.37
N PHE A 193 -7.40 -5.17 1.99
CA PHE A 193 -7.00 -4.86 0.62
C PHE A 193 -7.02 -6.06 -0.32
N GLN A 194 -7.50 -7.24 0.11
CA GLN A 194 -7.70 -8.36 -0.82
C GLN A 194 -8.89 -8.14 -1.76
N LEU A 195 -9.80 -7.22 -1.40
CA LEU A 195 -11.03 -6.95 -2.14
C LEU A 195 -11.91 -8.20 -2.35
N LEU A 196 -11.77 -9.18 -1.45
CA LEU A 196 -12.52 -10.43 -1.45
C LEU A 196 -13.51 -10.45 -0.29
N PRO A 197 -14.72 -10.99 -0.50
CA PRO A 197 -15.67 -11.20 0.58
C PRO A 197 -15.12 -12.18 1.61
N CYS A 198 -14.23 -13.10 1.26
CA CYS A 198 -13.72 -14.11 2.18
C CYS A 198 -12.20 -14.19 1.99
N PRO A 199 -11.42 -13.44 2.79
CA PRO A 199 -9.98 -13.32 2.61
C PRO A 199 -9.26 -14.68 2.65
N ILE A 200 -8.27 -14.82 1.77
CA ILE A 200 -7.29 -15.89 1.79
C ILE A 200 -6.33 -15.66 2.95
N MET A 201 -6.15 -16.69 3.77
CA MET A 201 -5.22 -16.69 4.89
C MET A 201 -3.78 -16.94 4.41
N PRO A 202 -2.75 -16.51 5.16
CA PRO A 202 -1.35 -16.72 4.75
C PRO A 202 -1.01 -18.18 4.45
N ASN A 203 -1.44 -19.14 5.27
CA ASN A 203 -1.22 -20.57 5.03
C ASN A 203 -1.96 -21.11 3.79
N GLU A 204 -3.14 -20.57 3.48
CA GLU A 204 -3.88 -20.89 2.26
C GLU A 204 -3.15 -20.33 1.04
N PHE A 205 -2.63 -19.11 1.15
CA PHE A 205 -1.86 -18.48 0.07
C PHE A 205 -0.66 -19.32 -0.32
N LEU A 206 0.04 -20.01 0.60
CA LEU A 206 1.18 -20.86 0.26
C LEU A 206 0.86 -22.05 -0.69
N LYS A 207 -0.42 -22.35 -0.92
CA LYS A 207 -0.85 -23.40 -1.85
C LYS A 207 -0.64 -23.00 -3.31
N ARG A 208 -0.75 -23.98 -4.22
CA ARG A 208 -0.68 -23.75 -5.68
C ARG A 208 -1.79 -22.79 -6.13
N ASN A 209 -1.53 -21.94 -7.12
CA ASN A 209 -2.45 -20.89 -7.56
C ASN A 209 -3.86 -21.41 -7.90
N LYS A 210 -3.97 -22.58 -8.54
CA LYS A 210 -5.27 -23.22 -8.82
C LYS A 210 -6.05 -23.57 -7.55
N GLU A 211 -5.37 -23.99 -6.49
CA GLU A 211 -6.00 -24.32 -5.21
C GLU A 211 -6.42 -23.05 -4.46
N VAL A 212 -5.57 -22.02 -4.45
CA VAL A 212 -5.92 -20.70 -3.89
C VAL A 212 -7.16 -20.14 -4.56
N LEU A 213 -7.23 -20.18 -5.90
CA LEU A 213 -8.41 -19.74 -6.65
C LEU A 213 -9.66 -20.51 -6.25
N ARG A 214 -9.55 -21.84 -6.10
CA ARG A 214 -10.68 -22.68 -5.66
C ARG A 214 -11.15 -22.27 -4.27
N ILE A 215 -10.24 -22.08 -3.32
CA ILE A 215 -10.57 -21.64 -1.95
C ILE A 215 -11.25 -20.27 -1.99
N ALA A 216 -10.64 -19.29 -2.66
CA ALA A 216 -11.17 -17.93 -2.75
C ALA A 216 -12.63 -17.91 -3.24
N LYS A 217 -12.95 -18.72 -4.26
CA LYS A 217 -14.29 -18.78 -4.87
C LYS A 217 -15.36 -19.50 -4.03
N HIS A 218 -14.98 -20.39 -3.11
CA HIS A 218 -15.93 -21.28 -2.42
C HIS A 218 -15.93 -21.14 -0.90
N LYS A 219 -15.07 -20.31 -0.32
CA LYS A 219 -15.00 -20.05 1.12
C LYS A 219 -16.29 -19.37 1.59
N LYS A 220 -16.85 -19.86 2.70
CA LYS A 220 -18.17 -19.42 3.24
C LYS A 220 -18.08 -18.49 4.45
N GLU A 221 -16.97 -18.52 5.18
CA GLU A 221 -16.72 -17.60 6.30
C GLU A 221 -16.11 -16.30 5.76
N CYS A 222 -16.90 -15.24 5.81
CA CYS A 222 -16.67 -14.06 4.99
C CYS A 222 -16.64 -12.78 5.83
N PHE A 223 -15.79 -11.87 5.39
CA PHE A 223 -15.51 -10.54 5.91
C PHE A 223 -16.02 -9.49 4.90
N SER A 224 -16.80 -8.52 5.37
CA SER A 224 -17.22 -7.42 4.50
C SER A 224 -16.08 -6.40 4.32
N PHE A 225 -15.24 -6.63 3.31
CA PHE A 225 -14.13 -5.72 2.99
C PHE A 225 -14.65 -4.35 2.59
N ARG A 226 -15.80 -4.28 1.92
CA ARG A 226 -16.41 -3.01 1.51
C ARG A 226 -16.79 -2.17 2.72
N ASP A 227 -17.44 -2.77 3.73
CA ASP A 227 -17.81 -2.04 4.94
C ASP A 227 -16.58 -1.59 5.72
N THR A 228 -15.57 -2.47 5.83
CA THR A 228 -14.32 -2.13 6.53
C THR A 228 -13.56 -1.01 5.81
N LEU A 229 -13.53 -1.02 4.48
CA LEU A 229 -12.88 0.02 3.69
C LEU A 229 -13.66 1.34 3.79
N ASN A 230 -14.99 1.30 3.70
CA ASN A 230 -15.83 2.48 3.89
C ASN A 230 -15.69 3.10 5.28
N GLU A 231 -15.58 2.28 6.33
CA GLU A 231 -15.27 2.74 7.69
C GLU A 231 -13.86 3.32 7.76
N TYR A 232 -12.88 2.63 7.18
CA TYR A 232 -11.48 3.07 7.10
C TYR A 232 -11.32 4.45 6.48
N LEU A 233 -12.11 4.75 5.44
CA LEU A 233 -12.11 6.05 4.79
C LEU A 233 -12.58 7.20 5.70
N LYS A 234 -13.39 6.93 6.72
CA LYS A 234 -13.89 7.96 7.65
C LYS A 234 -12.89 8.31 8.75
N PHE A 235 -11.88 7.47 8.97
CA PHE A 235 -10.90 7.66 10.04
C PHE A 235 -9.81 8.66 9.67
N ASP A 236 -9.32 9.39 10.68
CA ASP A 236 -8.08 10.14 10.58
C ASP A 236 -6.86 9.22 10.44
N THR A 237 -5.68 9.81 10.19
CA THR A 237 -4.43 9.09 9.99
C THR A 237 -4.07 8.15 11.14
N VAL A 238 -4.23 8.59 12.39
CA VAL A 238 -3.84 7.79 13.57
C VAL A 238 -4.80 6.62 13.75
N GLN A 239 -6.10 6.86 13.63
CA GLN A 239 -7.12 5.82 13.69
C GLN A 239 -6.97 4.79 12.56
N ARG A 240 -6.67 5.23 11.33
CA ARG A 240 -6.35 4.33 10.23
C ARG A 240 -5.18 3.42 10.55
N LEU A 241 -4.08 3.96 11.09
CA LEU A 241 -2.92 3.16 11.49
C LEU A 241 -3.27 2.14 12.58
N ILE A 242 -4.00 2.56 13.63
CA ILE A 242 -4.41 1.66 14.72
C ILE A 242 -5.27 0.51 14.18
N LYS A 243 -6.25 0.82 13.32
CA LYS A 243 -7.13 -0.20 12.72
C LYS A 243 -6.35 -1.14 11.78
N THR A 244 -5.38 -0.64 11.03
CA THR A 244 -4.49 -1.45 10.20
C THR A 244 -3.65 -2.41 11.05
N VAL A 245 -2.96 -1.91 12.09
CA VAL A 245 -2.18 -2.76 13.02
C VAL A 245 -3.03 -3.90 13.58
N ASN A 246 -4.24 -3.59 14.06
CA ASN A 246 -5.14 -4.58 14.63
C ASN A 246 -5.61 -5.64 13.62
N ARG A 247 -5.83 -5.27 12.35
CA ARG A 247 -6.16 -6.25 11.30
C ARG A 247 -4.95 -7.11 10.96
N GLN A 248 -3.77 -6.51 10.82
CA GLN A 248 -2.55 -7.22 10.46
C GLN A 248 -2.13 -8.25 11.52
N LEU A 249 -2.09 -7.86 12.79
CA LEU A 249 -1.73 -8.78 13.88
C LEU A 249 -2.75 -9.93 14.05
N ARG A 250 -4.04 -9.70 13.77
CA ARG A 250 -5.04 -10.77 13.75
C ARG A 250 -4.90 -11.68 12.54
N PHE A 251 -4.49 -11.12 11.40
CA PHE A 251 -4.35 -11.84 10.14
C PHE A 251 -3.11 -12.73 10.11
N ASN A 252 -2.00 -12.24 10.65
CA ASN A 252 -0.76 -12.99 10.81
C ASN A 252 0.02 -12.49 12.03
N ALA A 253 -0.20 -13.11 13.19
CA ALA A 253 0.42 -12.69 14.45
C ALA A 253 1.95 -12.86 14.47
N SER A 254 2.49 -13.81 13.70
CA SER A 254 3.93 -14.03 13.58
C SER A 254 4.63 -12.92 12.79
N ASN A 255 3.88 -12.21 11.93
CA ASN A 255 4.40 -11.17 11.08
C ASN A 255 4.15 -9.77 11.67
N TYR A 256 4.96 -9.44 12.66
CA TYR A 256 4.82 -8.21 13.43
C TYR A 256 5.72 -7.07 12.97
N VAL A 257 6.61 -7.28 11.98
CA VAL A 257 7.59 -6.26 11.55
C VAL A 257 6.90 -4.98 11.09
N TYR A 258 5.95 -5.09 10.15
CA TYR A 258 5.24 -3.92 9.65
C TYR A 258 4.26 -3.31 10.68
N PRO A 259 3.49 -4.10 11.46
CA PRO A 259 2.76 -3.60 12.62
C PRO A 259 3.62 -2.79 13.61
N VAL A 260 4.85 -3.24 13.90
CA VAL A 260 5.79 -2.53 14.78
C VAL A 260 6.17 -1.15 14.21
N LEU A 261 6.47 -1.07 12.91
CA LEU A 261 6.78 0.22 12.26
C LEU A 261 5.59 1.18 12.35
N GLN A 262 4.37 0.68 12.16
CA GLN A 262 3.15 1.47 12.29
C GLN A 262 2.88 1.90 13.72
N LEU A 263 3.08 1.03 14.72
CA LEU A 263 2.97 1.36 16.13
C LEU A 263 3.95 2.45 16.55
N ASN A 264 5.20 2.37 16.08
CA ASN A 264 6.19 3.42 16.30
C ASN A 264 5.75 4.74 15.64
N LYS A 265 5.19 4.70 14.43
CA LYS A 265 4.64 5.89 13.75
C LYS A 265 3.45 6.49 14.49
N ILE A 266 2.55 5.66 15.03
CA ILE A 266 1.43 6.10 15.87
C ILE A 266 1.97 6.84 17.11
N GLY A 267 2.94 6.24 17.80
CA GLY A 267 3.60 6.86 18.95
C GLY A 267 4.16 8.24 18.59
N TYR A 268 4.86 8.34 17.45
CA TYR A 268 5.41 9.61 16.98
C TYR A 268 4.34 10.69 16.76
N TYR A 269 3.19 10.34 16.15
CA TYR A 269 2.09 11.30 15.96
C TYR A 269 1.54 11.85 17.26
N TYR A 270 1.51 11.04 18.32
CA TYR A 270 1.13 11.50 19.65
C TYR A 270 2.24 12.32 20.32
N THR A 271 3.52 11.97 20.12
CA THR A 271 4.64 12.64 20.80
C THR A 271 5.21 13.87 20.12
N LYS A 272 4.93 14.12 18.83
CA LYS A 272 5.58 15.20 18.07
C LYS A 272 5.51 16.58 18.73
N ASP A 273 4.44 16.86 19.49
CA ASP A 273 4.19 18.16 20.11
C ASP A 273 4.22 18.12 21.66
N ILE A 274 4.63 17.01 22.31
CA ILE A 274 4.60 16.91 23.79
C ILE A 274 5.61 17.83 24.48
N ASN A 275 6.57 18.35 23.73
CA ASN A 275 7.53 19.33 24.24
C ASN A 275 7.12 20.78 23.96
N ASP A 276 6.04 21.00 23.21
CA ASP A 276 5.52 22.35 22.95
C ASP A 276 4.82 22.89 24.20
N LYS A 277 5.44 23.89 24.83
CA LYS A 277 4.91 24.49 26.06
C LYS A 277 3.64 25.32 25.84
N SER A 278 3.30 25.67 24.60
CA SER A 278 2.04 26.35 24.27
C SER A 278 0.82 25.43 24.45
N ILE A 279 1.02 24.11 24.35
CA ILE A 279 -0.05 23.12 24.53
C ILE A 279 -0.23 22.83 26.03
N ASN A 280 -1.48 22.75 26.46
CA ASN A 280 -1.85 22.43 27.84
C ASN A 280 -1.17 21.13 28.31
N ILE A 281 -0.55 21.17 29.49
CA ILE A 281 0.16 20.02 30.06
C ILE A 281 -0.71 18.76 30.20
N LYS A 282 -2.03 18.91 30.45
CA LYS A 282 -2.97 17.78 30.50
C LYS A 282 -3.05 17.06 29.15
N THR A 283 -3.23 17.81 28.07
CA THR A 283 -3.27 17.27 26.70
C THR A 283 -1.94 16.61 26.32
N ARG A 284 -0.81 17.24 26.65
CA ARG A 284 0.52 16.64 26.40
C ARG A 284 0.73 15.36 27.19
N TYR A 285 0.27 15.33 28.43
CA TYR A 285 0.31 14.15 29.29
C TYR A 285 -0.58 13.02 28.75
N GLU A 286 -1.81 13.32 28.31
CA GLU A 286 -2.71 12.35 27.67
C GLU A 286 -2.09 11.77 26.39
N ASN A 287 -1.56 12.63 25.52
CA ASN A 287 -0.85 12.22 24.30
C ASN A 287 0.36 11.33 24.60
N ALA A 288 1.18 11.67 25.61
CA ALA A 288 2.29 10.82 26.03
C ALA A 288 1.81 9.45 26.51
N ASN A 289 0.70 9.36 27.24
CA ASN A 289 0.12 8.07 27.65
C ASN A 289 -0.39 7.25 26.46
N HIS A 290 -1.01 7.88 25.46
CA HIS A 290 -1.39 7.21 24.21
C HIS A 290 -0.17 6.66 23.48
N ALA A 291 0.87 7.49 23.31
CA ALA A 291 2.12 7.06 22.69
C ALA A 291 2.78 5.89 23.43
N TYR A 292 2.84 5.96 24.76
CA TYR A 292 3.43 4.93 25.60
C TYR A 292 2.81 3.56 25.35
N LYS A 293 1.48 3.46 25.25
CA LYS A 293 0.78 2.20 24.96
C LYS A 293 1.24 1.59 23.63
N HIS A 294 1.41 2.41 22.59
CA HIS A 294 1.81 1.94 21.27
C HIS A 294 3.30 1.58 21.19
N TYR A 295 4.19 2.41 21.76
CA TYR A 295 5.61 2.07 21.87
C TYR A 295 5.83 0.82 22.72
N LYS A 296 5.05 0.64 23.78
CA LYS A 296 5.13 -0.55 24.65
C LYS A 296 4.74 -1.80 23.89
N LEU A 297 3.63 -1.78 23.15
CA LEU A 297 3.21 -2.91 22.32
C LEU A 297 4.27 -3.22 21.24
N ALA A 298 4.81 -2.20 20.56
CA ALA A 298 5.88 -2.38 19.59
C ALA A 298 7.12 -3.04 20.21
N TYR A 299 7.54 -2.56 21.39
CA TYR A 299 8.66 -3.14 22.13
C TYR A 299 8.39 -4.58 22.55
N ASP A 300 7.19 -4.88 23.05
CA ASP A 300 6.83 -6.24 23.49
C ASP A 300 6.78 -7.25 22.33
N LEU A 301 6.46 -6.81 21.11
CA LEU A 301 6.59 -7.63 19.90
C LEU A 301 8.07 -7.88 19.51
N LEU A 302 8.94 -6.91 19.75
CA LEU A 302 10.36 -7.00 19.40
C LEU A 302 11.25 -7.63 20.49
N LYS A 303 10.84 -7.65 21.76
CA LYS A 303 11.76 -7.93 22.88
C LYS A 303 12.44 -9.29 22.79
N ASN A 304 11.74 -10.29 22.26
CA ASN A 304 12.21 -11.67 22.12
C ASN A 304 12.63 -12.02 20.69
N THR A 305 12.71 -11.05 19.77
CA THR A 305 13.09 -11.37 18.39
C THR A 305 14.55 -11.81 18.30
N SER A 306 14.79 -12.92 17.58
CA SER A 306 16.12 -13.37 17.18
C SER A 306 16.59 -12.75 15.86
N ASN A 307 15.72 -12.00 15.17
CA ASN A 307 16.04 -11.39 13.88
C ASN A 307 17.01 -10.20 14.07
N TYR A 308 18.24 -10.38 13.61
CA TYR A 308 19.30 -9.37 13.71
C TYR A 308 18.96 -8.07 12.94
N GLU A 309 18.24 -8.17 11.82
CA GLU A 309 17.82 -7.00 11.02
C GLU A 309 16.88 -6.07 11.79
N LEU A 310 16.19 -6.57 12.82
CA LEU A 310 15.26 -5.79 13.64
C LEU A 310 15.93 -5.09 14.82
N LYS A 311 17.22 -5.33 15.10
CA LYS A 311 17.94 -4.69 16.22
C LYS A 311 17.90 -3.15 16.17
N PRO A 312 18.16 -2.49 15.02
CA PRO A 312 18.08 -1.02 14.97
C PRO A 312 16.68 -0.49 15.28
N ILE A 313 15.65 -1.16 14.77
CA ILE A 313 14.24 -0.79 15.03
C ILE A 313 13.91 -0.96 16.52
N LYS A 314 14.38 -2.05 17.14
CA LYS A 314 14.20 -2.31 18.58
C LYS A 314 14.80 -1.21 19.44
N GLU A 315 16.01 -0.76 19.15
CA GLU A 315 16.66 0.32 19.90
C GLU A 315 15.94 1.67 19.73
N ILE A 316 15.46 1.99 18.52
CA ILE A 316 14.64 3.20 18.29
C ILE A 316 13.36 3.14 19.12
N VAL A 317 12.62 2.03 19.05
CA VAL A 317 11.36 1.85 19.80
C VAL A 317 11.61 1.91 21.31
N LYS A 318 12.69 1.29 21.79
CA LYS A 318 13.09 1.32 23.21
C LYS A 318 13.39 2.75 23.66
N THR A 319 14.18 3.49 22.89
CA THR A 319 14.52 4.90 23.17
C THR A 319 13.27 5.77 23.25
N ASN A 320 12.36 5.62 22.28
CA ASN A 320 11.10 6.35 22.25
C ASN A 320 10.20 6.00 23.46
N LEU A 321 10.15 4.71 23.83
CA LEU A 321 9.40 4.23 24.98
C LEU A 321 9.94 4.83 26.29
N GLU A 322 11.26 4.80 26.50
CA GLU A 322 11.92 5.34 27.70
C GLU A 322 11.77 6.86 27.79
N SER A 323 11.98 7.58 26.69
CA SER A 323 11.78 9.04 26.63
C SER A 323 10.34 9.43 26.98
N THR A 324 9.36 8.71 26.40
CA THR A 324 7.94 8.94 26.69
C THR A 324 7.60 8.62 28.15
N LYS A 325 8.16 7.53 28.69
CA LYS A 325 7.99 7.17 30.10
C LYS A 325 8.51 8.27 31.04
N ASN A 326 9.72 8.77 30.79
CA ASN A 326 10.33 9.83 31.59
C ASN A 326 9.48 11.12 31.55
N PHE A 327 8.93 11.48 30.38
CA PHE A 327 8.00 12.61 30.27
C PHE A 327 6.76 12.43 31.16
N ILE A 328 6.14 11.24 31.14
CA ILE A 328 4.97 10.93 31.96
C ILE A 328 5.31 11.02 33.45
N GLU A 329 6.43 10.45 33.88
CA GLU A 329 6.85 10.42 35.30
C GLU A 329 7.12 11.84 35.82
N ASN A 330 7.86 12.65 35.07
CA ASN A 330 8.21 14.02 35.45
C ASN A 330 6.99 14.96 35.55
N ASN A 331 5.91 14.68 34.81
CA ASN A 331 4.72 15.54 34.77
C ASN A 331 3.55 15.00 35.62
N LYS A 332 3.68 13.80 36.22
CA LYS A 332 2.62 13.15 36.99
C LYS A 332 2.15 13.98 38.19
N LEU A 333 3.07 14.63 38.90
CA LEU A 333 2.75 15.48 40.05
C LEU A 333 2.03 16.78 39.63
N ALA A 334 2.48 17.42 38.56
CA ALA A 334 1.88 18.64 38.02
C ALA A 334 0.42 18.44 37.56
N ILE A 335 0.07 17.23 37.11
CA ILE A 335 -1.33 16.86 36.79
C ILE A 335 -2.15 16.61 38.05
N ARG A 336 -1.57 15.94 39.06
CA ARG A 336 -2.27 15.65 40.33
C ARG A 336 -2.62 16.94 41.09
N SER A 337 -1.72 17.91 41.14
CA SER A 337 -1.95 19.18 41.86
C SER A 337 -3.06 20.04 41.22
N LYS A 338 -3.19 20.03 39.90
CA LYS A 338 -4.25 20.77 39.19
C LYS A 338 -5.64 20.16 39.32
N ASN A 339 -5.76 18.85 39.52
CA ASN A 339 -7.05 18.21 39.77
C ASN A 339 -7.59 18.48 41.19
N ILE A 340 -6.74 18.90 42.13
CA ILE A 340 -7.14 19.24 43.50
C ILE A 340 -7.71 20.67 43.59
N GLN A 341 -7.40 21.56 42.63
CA GLN A 341 -7.90 22.94 42.60
C GLN A 341 -9.28 23.11 41.92
N LEU A 342 -9.89 22.03 41.42
CA LEU A 342 -11.17 22.04 40.71
C LEU A 342 -12.29 21.26 41.46
N ASN A 343 -11.98 20.74 42.64
CA ASN A 343 -12.93 20.19 43.62
C ASN A 343 -12.90 21.08 44.86
#